data_AF-A0A656GK86-F1
#
_entry.id   AF-A0A656GK86-F1
#
_cell.length_a   1.000
_cell.length_b   1.000
_cell.length_c   1.000
_cell.angle_alpha   90.00
_cell.angle_beta   90.00
_cell.angle_gamma   90.00
#
_symmetry.space_group_name_H-M   'P 1'
#
loop_
_entity.id
_entity.type
_entity.pdbx_description
1 polymer ?
#
loop_
_entity_poly.entity_id
_entity_poly.type
_entity_poly.pdbx_seq_one_letter_code
_entity_poly.pdbx_strand_id
1 'polypeptide(L)' 'MSALPTQLSPLVRTLRHVIFGASLSVGSLSMVQAAEVAPKAYHIAPSELEAALSQFGRESGVLISYGSQITSGLKSRG' A
#
# COMPACT_ATOMS: atom_id res chain seq x y z
N MET A 1 12.51 -29.76 -45.13
CA MET A 1 12.90 -28.85 -44.03
C MET A 1 11.93 -29.10 -42.89
N SER A 2 12.28 -29.99 -41.96
CA SER A 2 11.38 -30.43 -40.89
C SER A 2 11.85 -29.82 -39.57
N ALA A 3 11.06 -28.89 -39.02
CA ALA A 3 11.32 -28.28 -37.72
C ALA A 3 10.97 -29.28 -36.61
N LEU A 4 11.92 -29.53 -35.70
CA LEU A 4 11.78 -30.47 -34.59
C LEU A 4 11.12 -29.74 -33.41
N PRO A 5 9.96 -30.19 -32.91
CA PRO A 5 9.28 -29.54 -31.80
C PRO A 5 10.09 -29.71 -30.51
N THR A 6 10.45 -28.59 -29.88
CA THR A 6 11.20 -28.55 -28.62
C THR A 6 10.35 -29.16 -27.50
N GLN A 7 10.51 -30.47 -27.25
CA GLN A 7 9.92 -31.19 -26.13
C GLN A 7 10.54 -30.66 -24.82
N LEU A 8 9.91 -29.65 -24.22
CA LEU A 8 10.29 -29.15 -22.90
C LEU A 8 10.01 -30.24 -21.86
N SER A 9 11.08 -30.70 -21.20
CA SER A 9 11.02 -31.83 -20.27
C SER A 9 10.00 -31.59 -19.15
N PRO A 10 9.31 -32.65 -18.67
CA PRO A 10 8.31 -32.54 -17.59
C PRO A 10 8.92 -31.96 -16.30
N LEU A 11 10.22 -32.12 -16.10
CA LEU A 11 10.96 -31.60 -14.95
C LEU A 11 11.12 -30.07 -15.01
N VAL A 12 11.37 -29.51 -16.21
CA VAL A 12 11.39 -28.06 -16.41
C VAL A 12 10.02 -27.47 -16.12
N ARG A 13 8.95 -28.20 -16.47
CA ARG A 13 7.58 -27.77 -16.20
C ARG A 13 7.31 -27.75 -14.70
N THR A 14 7.60 -28.80 -13.94
CA THR A 14 7.36 -28.81 -12.48
C THR A 14 8.20 -27.76 -11.75
N LEU A 15 9.47 -27.60 -12.13
CA LEU A 15 10.34 -26.60 -11.54
C LEU A 15 9.79 -25.18 -11.70
N ARG A 16 9.28 -24.82 -12.88
CA ARG A 16 8.63 -23.52 -13.11
C ARG A 16 7.40 -23.32 -12.21
N HIS A 17 6.60 -24.36 -11.99
CA HIS A 17 5.40 -24.26 -11.15
C HIS A 17 5.76 -24.14 -9.67
N VAL A 18 6.81 -24.83 -9.20
CA VAL A 18 7.31 -24.69 -7.82
C VAL A 18 7.85 -23.28 -7.58
N ILE A 19 8.64 -22.75 -8.52
CA ILE A 19 9.17 -21.38 -8.43
C ILE A 19 8.01 -20.38 -8.43
N PHE A 20 7.07 -20.51 -9.38
CA PHE A 20 5.93 -19.60 -9.48
C PHE A 20 5.02 -19.65 -8.24
N GLY A 21 4.71 -20.85 -7.75
CA GLY A 21 3.93 -21.04 -6.52
C GLY A 21 4.63 -20.48 -5.28
N ALA A 22 5.93 -20.71 -5.13
CA ALA A 22 6.71 -20.17 -4.03
C ALA A 22 6.77 -18.62 -4.07
N SER A 23 6.97 -18.02 -5.24
CA SER A 23 6.93 -16.56 -5.41
C SER A 23 5.54 -15.97 -5.08
N LEU A 24 4.46 -16.64 -5.48
CA LEU A 24 3.10 -16.20 -5.19
C LEU A 24 2.79 -16.27 -3.68
N SER A 25 3.20 -17.34 -3.00
CA SER A 25 3.02 -17.48 -1.55
C SER A 25 3.74 -16.37 -0.77
N VAL A 26 4.97 -16.01 -1.16
CA VAL A 26 5.69 -14.90 -0.53
C VAL A 26 5.02 -13.55 -0.83
N GLY A 27 4.54 -13.32 -2.05
CA GLY A 27 3.85 -12.08 -2.41
C GLY A 27 2.49 -11.89 -1.70
N SER A 28 1.82 -12.99 -1.34
CA SER A 28 0.51 -12.94 -0.67
C SER A 28 0.56 -12.43 0.77
N LEU A 29 1.73 -12.47 1.43
CA LEU A 29 1.92 -11.98 2.80
C LEU A 29 1.69 -10.47 2.91
N SER A 30 2.05 -9.68 1.89
CA SER A 30 1.85 -8.23 1.90
C SER A 30 0.38 -7.80 1.86
N MET A 31 -0.51 -8.64 1.33
CA MET A 31 -1.94 -8.30 1.25
C MET A 31 -2.66 -8.52 2.59
N VAL A 32 -2.18 -9.46 3.42
CA VAL A 32 -2.72 -9.71 4.76
C VAL A 32 -2.39 -8.57 5.73
N GLN A 33 -1.22 -7.93 5.60
CA GLN A 33 -0.82 -6.82 6.47
C GLN A 33 -1.65 -5.54 6.24
N ALA A 34 -2.24 -5.36 5.06
CA ALA A 34 -3.11 -4.20 4.79
C ALA A 34 -4.50 -4.34 5.44
N ALA A 35 -4.97 -5.57 5.67
CA ALA A 35 -6.26 -5.83 6.31
C ALA A 35 -6.20 -5.73 7.84
N GLU A 36 -5.00 -5.83 8.44
CA GLU A 36 -4.77 -5.68 9.88
C GLU A 36 -4.35 -4.25 10.28
N VAL A 37 -4.64 -3.24 9.46
CA VAL A 37 -4.54 -1.86 9.93
C VAL A 37 -5.77 -1.57 10.77
N ALA A 38 -5.69 -1.92 12.06
CA ALA A 38 -6.70 -1.52 13.03
C ALA A 38 -6.95 0.00 12.90
N PRO A 39 -8.21 0.47 12.92
CA PRO A 39 -8.51 1.89 12.78
C PRO A 39 -7.79 2.65 13.88
N LYS A 40 -6.75 3.39 13.50
CA LYS A 40 -5.96 4.20 14.43
C LYS A 40 -6.83 5.35 14.90
N ALA A 41 -7.12 5.39 16.20
CA ALA A 41 -7.79 6.54 16.80
C ALA A 41 -6.83 7.73 16.79
N TYR A 42 -7.17 8.78 16.05
CA TYR A 42 -6.41 10.03 16.03
C TYR A 42 -7.03 11.01 17.01
N HIS A 43 -6.20 11.68 17.80
CA HIS A 43 -6.64 12.72 18.73
C HIS A 43 -6.12 14.07 18.25
N ILE A 44 -6.83 14.66 17.29
CA ILE A 44 -6.50 15.99 16.75
C ILE A 44 -7.24 17.04 17.58
N ALA A 45 -6.54 18.09 18.01
CA ALA A 45 -7.17 19.16 18.79
C ALA A 45 -7.93 20.13 17.85
N PRO A 46 -9.09 20.68 18.28
CA PRO A 46 -9.75 21.75 17.55
C PRO A 46 -8.81 22.93 17.35
N SER A 47 -8.57 23.30 16.11
CA SER A 47 -7.57 24.30 15.72
C SER A 47 -7.84 24.83 14.32
N GLU A 48 -7.03 25.78 13.84
CA GLU A 48 -7.04 26.16 12.43
C GLU A 48 -6.79 24.92 11.55
N LEU A 49 -7.51 24.81 10.44
CA LEU A 49 -7.53 23.62 9.59
C LEU A 49 -6.11 23.24 9.14
N GLU A 50 -5.27 24.23 8.86
CA GLU A 50 -3.87 24.06 8.51
C GLU A 50 -3.07 23.30 9.60
N ALA A 51 -3.27 23.68 10.87
CA ALA A 51 -2.60 23.06 12.00
C ALA A 51 -3.12 21.62 12.23
N ALA A 52 -4.43 21.41 12.10
CA ALA A 52 -5.05 20.10 12.21
C ALA A 52 -4.57 19.12 11.11
N LEU A 53 -4.50 19.57 9.85
CA LEU A 53 -3.99 18.77 8.73
C LEU A 53 -2.51 18.43 8.90
N SER A 54 -1.72 19.39 9.37
CA SER A 54 -0.30 19.16 9.68
C SER A 54 -0.12 18.15 10.81
N GLN A 55 -0.94 18.24 11.87
CA GLN A 55 -0.93 17.28 12.97
C GLN A 55 -1.32 15.88 12.49
N PHE A 56 -2.41 15.78 11.73
CA PHE A 56 -2.89 14.52 11.17
C PHE A 56 -1.88 13.87 10.23
N GLY A 57 -1.24 14.62 9.33
CA GLY A 57 -0.23 14.08 8.42
C GLY A 57 0.97 13.50 9.18
N ARG A 58 1.41 14.19 10.25
CA ARG A 58 2.48 13.67 11.13
C ARG A 58 2.09 12.40 11.88
N GLU A 59 0.85 12.31 12.37
CA GLU A 59 0.39 11.15 13.16
C GLU A 59 0.00 9.95 12.30
N SER A 60 -0.50 10.18 11.10
CA SER A 60 -0.89 9.15 10.12
C SER A 60 0.29 8.68 9.28
N GLY A 61 1.39 9.44 9.23
CA GLY A 61 2.53 9.15 8.35
C GLY A 61 2.24 9.46 6.88
N VAL A 62 1.20 10.24 6.59
CA VAL A 62 0.81 10.64 5.24
C VAL A 62 1.23 12.08 4.98
N LEU A 63 1.78 12.34 3.79
CA LEU A 63 2.07 13.70 3.35
C LEU A 63 0.80 14.33 2.78
N ILE A 64 0.40 15.46 3.35
CA ILE A 64 -0.79 16.21 2.94
C ILE A 64 -0.34 17.55 2.38
N SER A 65 -0.64 17.80 1.10
CA SER A 65 -0.36 19.07 0.43
C SER A 65 -1.65 19.83 0.21
N TYR A 66 -1.70 21.08 0.65
CA TYR A 66 -2.82 21.99 0.46
C TYR A 66 -2.30 23.38 0.10
N GLY A 67 -3.10 24.13 -0.66
CA GLY A 67 -2.86 25.55 -0.87
C GLY A 67 -3.36 26.35 0.33
N SER A 68 -2.55 27.25 0.87
CA SER A 68 -2.90 28.10 2.02
C SER A 68 -4.21 28.88 1.84
N GLN A 69 -4.52 29.25 0.59
CA GLN A 69 -5.76 29.92 0.19
C GLN A 69 -7.02 29.11 0.54
N ILE A 70 -6.93 27.77 0.50
CA ILE A 70 -8.06 26.85 0.66
C ILE A 70 -8.32 26.58 2.14
N THR A 71 -7.29 26.64 2.98
CA THR A 71 -7.36 26.35 4.42
C THR A 71 -7.43 27.62 5.28
N SER A 72 -7.21 28.79 4.69
CA SER A 72 -7.17 30.07 5.42
C SER A 72 -8.52 30.38 6.08
N GLY A 73 -8.50 30.64 7.39
CA GLY A 73 -9.67 31.00 8.18
C GLY A 73 -10.65 29.85 8.44
N LEU A 74 -10.35 28.64 7.98
CA LEU A 74 -11.12 27.44 8.27
C LEU A 74 -10.63 26.80 9.56
N LYS A 75 -11.55 26.22 10.33
CA LYS A 75 -11.24 25.51 11.59
C LYS A 75 -11.60 24.04 11.49
N SER A 76 -10.72 23.18 12.00
CA SER A 76 -11.04 21.78 12.26
C SER A 76 -11.66 21.64 13.65
N ARG A 77 -12.58 20.68 13.79
CA ARG A 77 -13.18 20.29 15.08
C ARG A 77 -12.38 19.20 15.79
N GLY A 78 -11.22 18.83 15.23
CA GLY A 78 -10.45 17.65 15.58
C GLY A 78 -10.60 16.63 14.47
#